data_AF-A0A3S3NNI4-F1
#
_entry.id   AF-A0A3S3NNI4-F1
#
_cell.length_a   1.000
_cell.length_b   1.000
_cell.length_c   1.000
_cell.angle_alpha   90.00
_cell.angle_beta   90.00
_cell.angle_gamma   90.00
#
_symmetry.space_group_name_H-M   'P 1'
#
loop_
_entity.id
_entity.type
_entity.pdbx_description
1 polymer ?
#
loop_
_entity_poly.entity_id
_entity_poly.type
_entity_poly.pdbx_seq_one_letter_code
_entity_poly.pdbx_strand_id
1 'polypeptide(L)'
;LFETHPDVQQVFLPFKSLLKEDLKYSKELRAHALRVMGYIQKVVARLHDPQKCEQLLAELGKRHVSYGAKVEYIDLVGQQFIYAIKPSLESVWSDDVEEAWKQLFNYINYHIKQRMIKEMSTEGGK
;
A
#
# COMPACT_ATOMS: atom_id res chain seq x y z
N LEU A 1 6.71 -6.67 6.22
CA LEU A 1 5.88 -5.63 6.90
C LEU A 1 5.50 -6.04 8.32
N PHE A 2 4.63 -7.03 8.55
CA PHE A 2 4.18 -7.36 9.92
C PHE A 2 5.26 -7.96 10.83
N GLU A 3 6.32 -8.52 10.26
CA GLU A 3 7.50 -8.97 11.01
C GLU A 3 8.34 -7.79 11.53
N THR A 4 8.49 -6.74 10.72
CA THR A 4 9.33 -5.56 11.00
C THR A 4 8.56 -4.43 11.70
N HIS A 5 7.23 -4.37 11.54
CA HIS A 5 6.35 -3.33 12.07
C HIS A 5 5.08 -3.99 12.67
N PRO A 6 5.17 -4.54 13.90
CA PRO A 6 4.09 -5.32 14.51
C PRO A 6 2.87 -4.49 14.88
N ASP A 7 3.03 -3.18 15.09
CA ASP A 7 1.96 -2.23 15.35
C ASP A 7 1.00 -2.08 14.15
N VAL A 8 1.52 -2.22 12.93
CA VAL A 8 0.71 -2.23 11.70
C VAL A 8 -0.24 -3.42 11.71
N GLN A 9 0.17 -4.59 12.19
CA GLN A 9 -0.72 -5.75 12.28
C GLN A 9 -1.93 -5.49 13.20
N GLN A 10 -1.74 -4.71 14.27
CA GLN A 10 -2.79 -4.47 15.26
C GLN A 10 -3.94 -3.59 14.75
N VAL A 11 -3.69 -2.80 13.70
CA VAL A 11 -4.72 -1.97 13.05
C VAL A 11 -5.39 -2.65 11.86
N PHE A 12 -4.77 -3.69 11.30
CA PHE A 12 -5.41 -4.52 10.29
C PHE A 12 -6.40 -5.47 10.96
N LEU A 13 -7.68 -5.07 11.03
CA LEU A 13 -8.76 -5.81 11.69
C LEU A 13 -8.79 -7.32 11.34
N PRO A 14 -8.57 -7.76 10.08
CA PRO A 14 -8.56 -9.20 9.77
C PRO A 14 -7.38 -9.98 10.36
N PHE A 15 -6.31 -9.30 10.80
CA PHE A 15 -5.04 -9.91 11.22
C PHE A 15 -4.72 -9.68 12.70
N LYS A 16 -5.51 -8.85 13.40
CA LYS A 16 -5.26 -8.43 14.77
C LYS A 16 -5.20 -9.60 15.77
N SER A 17 -5.97 -10.65 15.53
CA SER A 17 -6.08 -11.82 16.42
C SER A 17 -5.26 -13.04 15.95
N LEU A 18 -4.53 -12.93 14.84
CA LEU A 18 -3.72 -14.04 14.32
C LEU A 18 -2.31 -14.01 14.89
N LEU A 19 -1.78 -15.19 15.23
CA LEU A 19 -0.37 -15.33 15.55
C LEU A 19 0.47 -15.04 14.30
N LYS A 20 1.63 -14.42 14.49
CA LYS A 20 2.51 -14.04 13.37
C LYS A 20 2.89 -15.23 12.49
N GLU A 21 3.12 -16.39 13.10
CA GLU A 21 3.47 -17.64 12.42
C GLU A 21 2.34 -18.20 11.54
N ASP A 22 1.09 -17.85 11.84
CA ASP A 22 -0.09 -18.28 11.10
C ASP A 22 -0.48 -17.32 9.97
N LEU A 23 0.02 -16.08 10.00
CA LEU A 23 -0.29 -15.06 8.99
C LEU A 23 0.03 -15.54 7.57
N LYS A 24 1.14 -16.25 7.37
CA LYS A 24 1.54 -16.81 6.06
C LYS A 24 0.52 -17.81 5.48
N TYR A 25 -0.34 -18.38 6.33
CA TYR A 25 -1.39 -19.30 5.93
C TYR A 25 -2.78 -18.64 5.84
N SER A 26 -2.92 -17.38 6.28
CA SER A 26 -4.18 -16.64 6.20
C SER A 26 -4.62 -16.41 4.74
N LYS A 27 -5.86 -16.83 4.45
CA LYS A 27 -6.51 -16.57 3.15
C LYS A 27 -6.74 -15.07 2.94
N GLU A 28 -7.06 -14.36 4.01
CA GLU A 28 -7.30 -12.93 4.04
C GLU A 28 -6.03 -12.15 3.73
N LEU A 29 -4.88 -12.59 4.26
CA LEU A 29 -3.59 -11.96 3.95
C LEU A 29 -3.22 -12.16 2.48
N ARG A 30 -3.37 -13.39 1.97
CA ARG A 30 -3.14 -13.68 0.54
C ARG A 30 -4.08 -12.86 -0.35
N ALA A 31 -5.35 -12.77 -0.02
CA ALA A 31 -6.31 -11.95 -0.76
C ALA A 31 -5.97 -10.46 -0.69
N HIS A 32 -5.48 -9.96 0.45
CA HIS A 32 -5.00 -8.60 0.56
C HIS A 32 -3.75 -8.35 -0.30
N ALA A 33 -2.77 -9.24 -0.27
CA ALA A 33 -1.58 -9.16 -1.11
C ALA A 33 -1.94 -9.13 -2.61
N LEU A 34 -2.86 -9.98 -3.06
CA LEU A 34 -3.35 -9.97 -4.44
C LEU A 34 -4.03 -8.64 -4.81
N ARG A 35 -4.80 -8.04 -3.90
CA ARG A 35 -5.40 -6.72 -4.12
C ARG A 35 -4.33 -5.63 -4.24
N VAL A 36 -3.30 -5.65 -3.39
CA VAL A 36 -2.16 -4.73 -3.48
C VAL A 36 -1.48 -4.85 -4.85
N MET A 37 -1.13 -6.07 -5.27
CA MET A 37 -0.54 -6.33 -6.59
C MET A 37 -1.42 -5.81 -7.72
N GLY A 38 -2.73 -6.10 -7.68
CA GLY A 38 -3.68 -5.65 -8.70
C GLY A 38 -3.81 -4.13 -8.76
N TYR A 39 -3.66 -3.42 -7.64
CA TYR A 39 -3.64 -1.96 -7.63
C TYR A 39 -2.37 -1.40 -8.26
N ILE A 40 -1.22 -1.95 -7.92
CA ILE A 40 0.07 -1.54 -8.49
C ILE A 40 0.06 -1.74 -10.00
N GLN A 41 -0.42 -2.90 -10.47
CA GLN A 41 -0.59 -3.18 -11.90
C GLN A 41 -1.49 -2.13 -12.58
N LYS A 42 -2.59 -1.72 -11.94
CA LYS A 42 -3.48 -0.68 -12.50
C LYS A 42 -2.81 0.68 -12.59
N VAL A 43 -1.97 1.05 -11.63
CA VAL A 43 -1.21 2.31 -11.65
C VAL A 43 -0.14 2.25 -12.75
N VAL A 44 0.64 1.17 -12.83
CA VAL A 44 1.65 0.97 -13.89
C VAL A 44 1.02 1.04 -15.28
N ALA A 45 -0.15 0.41 -15.48
CA ALA A 45 -0.88 0.47 -16.75
C ALA A 45 -1.42 1.86 -17.12
N ARG A 46 -1.34 2.84 -16.20
CA ARG A 46 -1.89 4.20 -16.34
C ARG A 46 -0.83 5.28 -16.12
N LEU A 47 0.46 4.95 -16.19
CA LEU A 47 1.55 5.94 -16.00
C LEU A 47 1.44 7.15 -16.93
N HIS A 48 0.84 6.97 -18.11
CA HIS A 48 0.62 8.03 -19.10
C HIS A 48 -0.75 8.72 -18.99
N ASP A 49 -1.53 8.43 -17.96
CA ASP A 49 -2.85 9.05 -17.70
C ASP A 49 -2.93 9.49 -16.23
N PRO A 50 -2.31 10.64 -15.89
CA PRO A 50 -2.24 11.14 -14.52
C PRO A 50 -3.63 11.33 -13.90
N GLN A 51 -4.61 11.84 -14.66
CA GLN A 51 -5.96 12.06 -14.12
C GLN A 51 -6.62 10.75 -13.69
N LYS A 52 -6.53 9.68 -14.49
CA LYS A 52 -7.08 8.37 -14.08
C LYS A 52 -6.31 7.75 -12.92
N CYS A 53 -4.99 7.94 -12.86
CA CYS A 53 -4.18 7.50 -11.72
C CYS A 53 -4.61 8.19 -10.43
N GLU A 54 -4.74 9.52 -10.45
CA GLU A 54 -5.16 10.31 -9.30
C GLU A 54 -6.56 9.91 -8.81
N GLN A 55 -7.52 9.72 -9.72
CA GLN A 55 -8.86 9.26 -9.37
C GLN A 55 -8.82 7.88 -8.69
N LEU A 56 -8.08 6.93 -9.27
CA LEU A 56 -7.91 5.58 -8.72
C LEU A 56 -7.31 5.62 -7.31
N LEU A 57 -6.25 6.41 -7.10
CA LEU A 57 -5.55 6.53 -5.83
C LEU A 57 -6.38 7.28 -4.79
N ALA A 58 -7.17 8.27 -5.21
CA ALA A 58 -8.10 8.95 -4.32
C ALA A 58 -9.21 8.01 -3.83
N GLU A 59 -9.82 7.22 -4.71
CA GLU A 59 -10.80 6.20 -4.28
C GLU A 59 -10.20 5.17 -3.33
N LEU A 60 -8.94 4.82 -3.53
CA LEU A 60 -8.22 3.94 -2.63
C LEU A 60 -7.96 4.60 -1.27
N GLY A 61 -7.60 5.88 -1.24
CA GLY A 61 -7.42 6.64 0.00
C GLY A 61 -8.68 6.75 0.84
N LYS A 62 -9.85 7.02 0.22
CA LYS A 62 -11.14 7.00 0.93
C LYS A 62 -11.40 5.66 1.62
N ARG A 63 -11.14 4.57 0.90
CA ARG A 63 -11.31 3.21 1.43
C ARG A 63 -10.38 2.96 2.62
N HIS A 64 -9.14 3.42 2.56
CA HIS A 64 -8.22 3.31 3.70
C HIS A 64 -8.69 4.06 4.94
N VAL A 65 -9.37 5.21 4.79
CA VAL A 65 -10.05 5.88 5.92
C VAL A 65 -11.15 4.99 6.48
N SER A 66 -12.03 4.44 5.62
CA SER A 66 -13.11 3.54 6.07
C SER A 66 -12.62 2.26 6.74
N TYR A 67 -11.38 1.84 6.47
CA TYR A 67 -10.76 0.68 7.12
C TYR A 67 -10.13 1.02 8.48
N GLY A 68 -10.08 2.30 8.87
CA GLY A 68 -9.37 2.76 10.07
C GLY A 68 -7.85 2.73 9.92
N ALA A 69 -7.33 2.77 8.68
CA ALA A 69 -5.89 2.80 8.45
C ALA A 69 -5.30 4.14 8.88
N LYS A 70 -4.12 4.10 9.51
CA LYS A 70 -3.39 5.31 9.87
C LYS A 70 -2.56 5.82 8.69
N VAL A 71 -2.49 7.14 8.54
CA VAL A 71 -1.83 7.82 7.42
C VAL A 71 -0.32 7.50 7.39
N GLU A 72 0.31 7.38 8.55
CA GLU A 72 1.73 7.06 8.70
C GLU A 72 2.11 5.64 8.22
N TYR A 73 1.16 4.70 8.20
CA TYR A 73 1.44 3.33 7.74
C TYR A 73 1.47 3.19 6.23
N ILE A 74 0.95 4.18 5.49
CA ILE A 74 1.00 4.17 4.02
C ILE A 74 2.46 4.27 3.53
N ASP A 75 3.30 5.04 4.22
CA ASP A 75 4.71 5.23 3.82
C ASP A 75 5.53 3.94 3.89
N LEU A 76 5.13 3.00 4.75
CA LEU A 76 5.84 1.73 4.96
C LEU A 76 5.66 0.74 3.79
N VAL A 77 4.59 0.88 3.01
CA VAL A 77 4.23 -0.12 1.99
C VAL A 77 5.25 -0.16 0.86
N GLY A 78 5.76 0.99 0.41
CA GLY A 78 6.66 1.06 -0.73
C GLY A 78 8.00 0.36 -0.50
N GLN A 79 8.65 0.64 0.63
CA GLN A 79 9.92 -0.01 0.96
C GLN A 79 9.75 -1.52 1.15
N GLN A 80 8.67 -1.95 1.80
CA GLN A 80 8.39 -3.37 2.02
C GLN A 80 8.07 -4.11 0.72
N PHE A 81 7.40 -3.44 -0.22
CA PHE A 81 7.15 -3.99 -1.54
C PHE A 81 8.45 -4.21 -2.32
N ILE A 82 9.31 -3.18 -2.39
CA ILE A 82 10.60 -3.25 -3.08
C ILE A 82 11.46 -4.37 -2.51
N TYR A 83 11.55 -4.45 -1.18
CA TYR A 83 12.27 -5.52 -0.48
C TYR A 83 11.73 -6.91 -0.85
N ALA A 84 10.41 -7.07 -1.00
CA ALA A 84 9.80 -8.34 -1.35
C ALA A 84 10.02 -8.77 -2.80
N ILE A 85 10.01 -7.83 -3.76
CA ILE A 85 10.13 -8.17 -5.19
C ILE A 85 11.59 -8.29 -5.67
N LYS A 86 12.53 -7.57 -5.03
CA LYS A 86 13.93 -7.50 -5.45
C LYS A 86 14.59 -8.88 -5.63
N PRO A 87 14.46 -9.84 -4.69
CA PRO A 87 15.04 -11.17 -4.87
C PRO A 87 14.46 -11.94 -6.07
N SER A 88 13.19 -11.68 -6.42
CA SER A 88 12.55 -12.36 -7.57
C SER A 88 12.94 -11.77 -8.91
N LEU A 89 13.59 -10.60 -8.92
CA LEU A 89 13.96 -9.84 -10.12
C LEU A 89 15.48 -9.64 -10.22
N GLU A 90 16.28 -10.37 -9.43
CA GLU A 90 17.73 -10.17 -9.28
C GLU A 90 18.47 -10.06 -10.63
N SER A 91 18.11 -10.90 -11.61
CA SER A 91 18.75 -10.90 -12.94
C SER A 91 18.52 -9.64 -13.77
N VAL A 92 17.49 -8.85 -13.46
CA VAL A 92 17.10 -7.63 -14.18
C VAL A 92 17.06 -6.40 -13.28
N TRP A 93 17.47 -6.54 -12.01
CA TRP A 93 17.44 -5.45 -11.04
C TRP A 93 18.65 -4.54 -11.24
N SER A 94 18.39 -3.23 -11.29
CA SER A 94 19.42 -2.19 -11.32
C SER A 94 19.05 -1.07 -10.36
N ASP A 95 20.00 -0.17 -10.08
CA ASP A 95 19.74 1.02 -9.28
C ASP A 95 18.65 1.91 -9.91
N ASP A 96 18.62 2.01 -11.25
CA ASP A 96 17.57 2.71 -11.99
C ASP A 96 16.18 2.06 -11.80
N VAL A 97 16.11 0.73 -11.83
CA VAL A 97 14.85 -0.01 -11.59
C VAL A 97 14.39 0.21 -10.15
N GLU A 98 15.30 0.14 -9.18
CA GLU A 98 14.98 0.40 -7.78
C GLU A 98 14.46 1.82 -7.57
N GLU A 99 15.12 2.81 -8.18
CA GLU A 99 14.72 4.20 -8.11
C GLU A 99 13.37 4.46 -8.79
N ALA A 100 13.11 3.84 -9.94
CA ALA A 100 11.81 3.91 -10.61
C ALA A 100 10.68 3.35 -9.70
N TRP A 101 10.92 2.25 -9.00
CA TRP A 101 9.96 1.74 -8.02
C TRP A 101 9.77 2.69 -6.83
N LYS A 102 10.85 3.28 -6.30
CA LYS A 102 10.76 4.27 -5.22
C LYS A 102 9.90 5.47 -5.63
N GLN A 103 10.12 6.01 -6.82
CA GLN A 103 9.34 7.14 -7.35
C GLN A 103 7.87 6.77 -7.54
N LEU A 104 7.58 5.59 -8.07
CA LEU A 104 6.20 5.11 -8.21
C LEU A 104 5.50 5.02 -6.85
N PHE A 105 6.16 4.46 -5.83
CA PHE A 105 5.56 4.38 -4.49
C PHE A 105 5.44 5.73 -3.81
N ASN A 106 6.39 6.64 -4.00
CA ASN A 106 6.27 8.02 -3.51
C ASN A 106 5.02 8.71 -4.10
N TYR A 107 4.78 8.53 -5.41
CA TYR A 107 3.59 9.03 -6.09
C TYR A 107 2.31 8.40 -5.52
N ILE A 108 2.25 7.07 -5.41
CA ILE A 108 1.11 6.33 -4.85
C ILE A 108 0.80 6.81 -3.43
N ASN A 109 1.82 6.85 -2.57
CA ASN A 109 1.69 7.22 -1.17
C ASN A 109 1.22 8.66 -1.03
N TYR A 110 1.77 9.58 -1.81
CA TYR A 110 1.36 10.98 -1.82
C TYR A 110 -0.15 11.11 -2.06
N HIS A 111 -0.68 10.53 -3.15
CA HIS A 111 -2.09 10.69 -3.50
C HIS A 111 -3.04 9.98 -2.51
N ILE A 112 -2.67 8.80 -2.02
CA ILE A 112 -3.46 8.10 -0.99
C ILE A 112 -3.52 8.95 0.29
N LYS A 113 -2.37 9.41 0.78
CA LYS A 113 -2.28 10.20 2.03
C LYS A 113 -3.02 11.53 1.91
N GLN A 114 -2.81 12.26 0.82
CA GLN A 114 -3.54 13.51 0.54
C GLN A 114 -5.04 13.29 0.61
N ARG A 115 -5.54 12.19 0.02
CA ARG A 115 -6.96 11.89 0.08
C ARG A 115 -7.42 11.47 1.47
N MET A 116 -6.65 10.65 2.19
CA MET A 116 -6.99 10.26 3.56
C MET A 116 -7.12 11.47 4.49
N ILE A 117 -6.13 12.37 4.46
CA ILE A 117 -6.11 13.61 5.26
C ILE A 117 -7.35 14.45 4.96
N LYS A 118 -7.64 14.67 3.67
CA LYS A 118 -8.83 15.44 3.25
C LYS A 118 -10.12 14.82 3.76
N GLU A 119 -10.27 13.50 3.64
CA GLU A 119 -11.49 12.78 4.05
C GLU A 119 -11.69 12.83 5.58
N MET A 120 -10.62 12.61 6.35
CA MET A 120 -10.65 12.69 7.82
C MET A 120 -11.01 14.10 8.31
N SER A 121 -10.54 15.16 7.65
CA SER A 121 -10.92 16.54 7.98
C SER A 121 -12.40 16.85 7.71
N THR A 122 -13.02 16.20 6.72
CA THR A 122 -14.47 16.34 6.45
C THR A 122 -15.35 15.53 7.40
N GLU A 123 -14.85 14.42 7.95
CA GLU A 123 -15.59 13.60 8.93
C GLU A 123 -15.53 14.17 10.35
N GLY A 124 -14.39 14.77 10.74
CA GLY A 124 -14.22 15.40 12.07
C GLY A 124 -14.91 16.77 12.25
N GLY A 125 -15.58 17.28 11.21
CA GLY A 125 -16.34 18.54 11.23
C GLY A 125 -17.86 18.37 11.35
N LYS A 126 -18.33 17.15 11.62
CA LYS A 126 -19.74 16.83 11.93
C LYS A 126 -19.87 16.41 13.40
#